data_AF-A0A6P1ZEH4-F1
#
_entry.id   AF-A0A6P1ZEH4-F1
#
_cell.length_a   1.000
_cell.length_b   1.000
_cell.length_c   1.000
_cell.angle_alpha   90.00
_cell.angle_beta   90.00
_cell.angle_gamma   90.00
#
_symmetry.space_group_name_H-M   'P 1'
#
loop_
_entity.id
_entity.type
_entity.pdbx_description
1 polymer ?
#
loop_
_entity_poly.entity_id
_entity_poly.type
_entity_poly.pdbx_seq_one_letter_code
_entity_poly.pdbx_strand_id
1 'polypeptide(L)'
;MHAPRPHIPSRPTDRPAYGASASQPEHPGAFASRLKFGYPAAQIVLPSSAPCALPCKRPACEALMVPCQVCGENAASGWIYGIPPAPDRQKLGLCPKHDTLENRRIVRRQWVRLMEEEARRAMVHTPEQNSAPAGYEVEIDFLDGGRRTIQCLNYEVMEKTDLLAITVTGEAVFYPLLHIRTFHVRPLFSLPGGEDVENGDADAAPPGARSNGA
;
A
#
# COMPACT_ATOMS: atom_id res chain seq x y z
N MET A 1 68.13 -3.28 18.13
CA MET A 1 68.27 -2.10 19.02
C MET A 1 67.32 -1.03 18.51
N HIS A 2 66.07 -1.09 18.96
CA HIS A 2 65.41 -0.16 19.90
C HIS A 2 64.65 0.97 19.20
N ALA A 3 63.32 0.82 19.14
CA ALA A 3 62.38 1.95 19.19
C ALA A 3 62.38 2.56 20.61
N PRO A 4 61.89 3.80 20.80
CA PRO A 4 60.51 3.96 21.27
C PRO A 4 59.75 5.23 20.80
N ARG A 5 58.41 5.17 20.93
CA ARG A 5 57.42 6.28 21.00
C ARG A 5 57.44 6.94 22.43
N PRO A 6 56.40 7.69 22.87
CA PRO A 6 56.02 9.09 22.60
C PRO A 6 55.99 9.90 23.93
N HIS A 7 55.62 11.20 23.95
CA HIS A 7 55.23 11.85 25.21
C HIS A 7 54.12 12.90 25.06
N ILE A 8 53.07 12.70 25.87
CA ILE A 8 52.02 13.64 26.31
C ILE A 8 52.44 14.17 27.69
N PRO A 9 52.05 15.40 28.06
CA PRO A 9 51.48 15.63 29.40
C PRO A 9 50.20 16.50 29.31
N SER A 10 49.05 16.08 29.86
CA SER A 10 48.61 16.09 31.28
C SER A 10 47.81 17.34 31.67
N ARG A 11 46.54 17.10 32.02
CA ARG A 11 45.55 17.98 32.71
C ARG A 11 46.04 18.30 34.16
N PRO A 12 45.50 19.31 34.88
CA PRO A 12 44.25 19.07 35.62
C PRO A 12 43.30 20.29 35.85
N THR A 13 42.13 19.89 36.34
CA THR A 13 40.91 20.56 36.83
C THR A 13 41.04 21.78 37.74
N ASP A 14 40.07 22.69 37.64
CA ASP A 14 39.44 23.29 38.84
C ASP A 14 37.95 23.64 38.61
N ARG A 15 37.21 23.59 39.72
CA ARG A 15 35.75 23.51 39.84
C ARG A 15 35.17 24.91 40.25
N PRO A 16 33.97 25.06 40.85
CA PRO A 16 32.80 25.72 40.25
C PRO A 16 32.35 27.03 40.95
N ALA A 17 31.35 27.73 40.37
CA ALA A 17 29.99 27.88 40.95
C ALA A 17 29.29 29.27 40.84
N TYR A 18 27.96 29.18 40.79
CA TYR A 18 26.87 30.11 41.17
C TYR A 18 26.48 31.32 40.29
N GLY A 19 25.17 31.43 40.04
CA GLY A 19 24.47 32.73 40.06
C GLY A 19 23.45 33.02 38.96
N ALA A 20 22.22 32.52 39.16
CA ALA A 20 20.89 33.12 38.92
C ALA A 20 20.58 34.11 37.76
N SER A 21 19.40 33.87 37.19
CA SER A 21 18.30 34.81 36.87
C SER A 21 17.97 35.15 35.40
N ALA A 22 16.75 34.71 35.07
CA ALA A 22 15.68 35.38 34.33
C ALA A 22 15.83 35.65 32.82
N SER A 23 14.95 35.02 32.04
CA SER A 23 13.91 35.69 31.23
C SER A 23 12.98 34.65 30.59
N GLN A 24 11.68 34.72 30.93
CA GLN A 24 10.58 34.16 30.12
C GLN A 24 10.44 34.94 28.80
N PRO A 25 9.80 34.35 27.78
CA PRO A 25 8.40 34.72 27.53
C PRO A 25 7.47 33.53 27.21
N GLU A 26 6.30 33.60 27.84
CA GLU A 26 4.93 33.35 27.36
C GLU A 26 4.71 32.67 25.98
N HIS A 27 3.83 31.66 26.03
CA HIS A 27 3.14 30.81 25.02
C HIS A 27 2.51 31.55 23.81
N PRO A 28 2.00 30.88 22.71
CA PRO A 28 1.34 29.56 22.70
C PRO A 28 1.47 28.65 21.45
N GLY A 29 1.09 27.38 21.62
CA GLY A 29 0.43 26.57 20.59
C GLY A 29 1.32 25.76 19.63
N ALA A 30 1.64 24.52 20.00
CA ALA A 30 1.85 23.46 19.01
C ALA A 30 1.62 22.08 19.63
N PHE A 31 0.58 21.41 19.14
CA PHE A 31 0.32 19.98 19.30
C PHE A 31 1.58 19.17 18.94
N ALA A 32 2.18 18.53 19.94
CA ALA A 32 3.21 17.53 19.74
C ALA A 32 2.70 16.19 20.30
N SER A 33 1.97 15.46 19.47
CA SER A 33 1.74 14.02 19.65
C SER A 33 3.08 13.30 19.55
N ARG A 34 3.75 13.18 20.69
CA ARG A 34 4.99 12.45 20.88
C ARG A 34 4.68 10.96 20.88
N LEU A 35 4.60 10.35 19.70
CA LEU A 35 4.62 8.89 19.54
C LEU A 35 5.99 8.36 19.98
N LYS A 36 6.14 8.12 21.29
CA LYS A 36 7.19 7.26 21.84
C LYS A 36 6.79 5.81 21.55
N PHE A 37 7.14 5.28 20.39
CA PHE A 37 7.20 3.83 20.20
C PHE A 37 8.52 3.31 20.78
N GLY A 38 8.58 3.24 22.10
CA GLY A 38 9.52 2.39 22.81
C GLY A 38 8.91 1.01 22.91
N TYR A 39 9.17 0.14 21.93
CA TYR A 39 8.93 -1.29 22.10
C TYR A 39 10.10 -1.89 22.90
N PRO A 40 9.89 -2.38 24.14
CA PRO A 40 10.88 -3.22 24.77
C PRO A 40 10.99 -4.52 23.97
N ALA A 41 12.22 -4.99 23.76
CA ALA A 41 12.48 -6.32 23.23
C ALA A 41 11.82 -7.35 24.16
N ALA A 42 10.71 -7.93 23.73
CA ALA A 42 10.08 -9.04 24.44
C ALA A 42 10.97 -10.28 24.26
N GLN A 43 11.86 -10.51 25.23
CA GLN A 43 12.41 -11.84 25.47
C GLN A 43 11.28 -12.70 26.01
N ILE A 44 10.73 -13.57 25.17
CA ILE A 44 9.80 -14.60 25.65
C ILE A 44 10.65 -15.69 26.28
N VAL A 45 10.64 -15.73 27.61
CA VAL A 45 10.99 -16.91 28.40
C VAL A 45 9.91 -17.95 28.10
N LEU A 46 10.27 -19.02 27.42
CA LEU A 46 9.42 -20.20 27.21
C LEU A 46 9.15 -20.88 28.57
N PRO A 47 7.89 -21.06 29.00
CA PRO A 47 7.61 -22.05 30.02
C PRO A 47 7.71 -23.46 29.42
N SER A 48 8.40 -24.30 30.19
CA SER A 48 8.63 -25.72 29.95
C SER A 48 7.33 -26.51 29.73
N SER A 49 7.33 -27.33 28.67
CA SER A 49 6.66 -28.63 28.53
C SER A 49 5.20 -28.79 29.03
N ALA A 50 4.26 -28.76 28.10
CA ALA A 50 3.05 -29.58 28.16
C ALA A 50 2.66 -30.04 26.74
N PRO A 51 2.34 -31.33 26.49
CA PRO A 51 1.91 -31.79 25.17
C PRO A 51 0.44 -31.41 24.94
N CYS A 52 0.18 -30.56 23.95
CA CYS A 52 -1.17 -30.27 23.48
C CYS A 52 -1.76 -31.49 22.77
N ALA A 53 -2.52 -32.29 23.51
CA ALA A 53 -3.40 -33.32 22.97
C ALA A 53 -4.79 -32.72 22.66
N LEU A 54 -4.91 -31.94 21.57
CA LEU A 54 -6.20 -31.64 20.94
C LEU A 54 -6.05 -31.56 19.41
N PRO A 55 -6.88 -32.28 18.63
CA PRO A 55 -6.81 -32.24 17.18
C PRO A 55 -7.45 -30.97 16.63
N CYS A 56 -6.63 -29.98 16.25
CA CYS A 56 -7.09 -28.84 15.47
C CYS A 56 -7.53 -29.30 14.06
N LYS A 57 -8.85 -29.47 13.87
CA LYS A 57 -9.49 -29.55 12.55
C LYS A 57 -9.52 -28.18 11.88
N ARG A 58 -8.36 -27.68 11.42
CA ARG A 58 -8.28 -26.64 10.39
C ARG A 58 -7.62 -27.23 9.14
N PRO A 59 -8.27 -27.21 7.98
CA PRO A 59 -7.64 -27.59 6.72
C PRO A 59 -6.79 -26.41 6.22
N ALA A 60 -5.71 -26.09 6.94
CA ALA A 60 -4.70 -25.09 6.54
C ALA A 60 -3.41 -25.14 7.37
N CYS A 61 -3.12 -26.24 8.09
CA CYS A 61 -1.75 -26.50 8.56
C CYS A 61 -0.92 -27.09 7.42
N GLU A 62 -1.09 -26.57 6.20
CA GLU A 62 -0.07 -26.68 5.19
C GLU A 62 1.07 -25.82 5.72
N ALA A 63 2.00 -26.49 6.41
CA ALA A 63 3.18 -25.89 6.99
C ALA A 63 3.99 -25.28 5.85
N LEU A 64 3.68 -24.04 5.49
CA LEU A 64 4.49 -23.21 4.63
C LEU A 64 5.78 -22.93 5.42
N MET A 65 6.75 -23.81 5.20
CA MET A 65 8.03 -23.80 5.88
C MET A 65 8.84 -22.61 5.39
N VAL A 66 9.21 -21.70 6.29
CA VAL A 66 10.17 -20.64 5.99
C VAL A 66 11.55 -21.28 5.82
N PRO A 67 12.20 -21.21 4.65
CA PRO A 67 13.51 -21.83 4.44
C PRO A 67 14.63 -20.99 5.06
N CYS A 68 15.68 -21.66 5.50
CA CYS A 68 16.92 -21.02 5.93
C CYS A 68 17.60 -20.37 4.73
N GLN A 69 17.94 -19.10 4.83
CA GLN A 69 18.61 -18.35 3.76
C GLN A 69 20.03 -18.82 3.44
N VAL A 70 20.65 -19.62 4.31
CA VAL A 70 22.03 -20.10 4.13
C VAL A 70 22.06 -21.50 3.52
N CYS A 71 21.27 -22.44 4.06
CA CYS A 71 21.31 -23.84 3.64
C CYS A 71 20.00 -24.40 3.06
N GLY A 72 18.92 -23.63 3.06
CA GLY A 72 17.61 -24.07 2.60
C GLY A 72 16.85 -25.01 3.55
N GLU A 73 17.47 -25.48 4.65
CA GLU A 73 16.76 -26.28 5.67
C GLU A 73 15.61 -25.48 6.30
N ASN A 74 14.60 -26.18 6.80
CA ASN A 74 13.47 -25.53 7.48
C ASN A 74 13.93 -24.68 8.68
N ALA A 75 13.58 -23.40 8.68
CA ALA A 75 13.91 -22.45 9.74
C ALA A 75 12.80 -22.29 10.80
N ALA A 76 11.75 -23.13 10.77
CA ALA A 76 10.63 -23.05 11.72
C ALA A 76 11.05 -23.10 13.20
N SER A 77 12.12 -23.83 13.52
CA SER A 77 12.68 -23.91 14.88
C SER A 77 13.80 -22.90 15.15
N GLY A 78 14.08 -22.00 14.20
CA GLY A 78 15.18 -21.05 14.25
C GLY A 78 14.70 -19.59 14.32
N TRP A 79 15.52 -18.67 13.83
CA TRP A 79 15.21 -17.25 13.83
C TRP A 79 14.48 -16.85 12.55
N ILE A 80 13.33 -16.19 12.66
CA ILE A 80 12.50 -15.74 11.53
C ILE A 80 12.34 -14.22 11.56
N TYR A 81 12.39 -13.60 10.38
CA TYR A 81 12.17 -12.18 10.18
C TYR A 81 11.07 -11.93 9.15
N GLY A 82 10.08 -11.13 9.53
CA GLY A 82 8.94 -10.74 8.69
C GLY A 82 7.84 -10.09 9.54
N ILE A 83 6.79 -9.59 8.88
CA ILE A 83 5.64 -8.95 9.54
C ILE A 83 4.58 -10.01 9.81
N PRO A 84 4.15 -10.29 11.05
CA PRO A 84 2.93 -11.05 11.30
C PRO A 84 1.71 -10.18 10.98
N PRO A 85 0.67 -10.66 10.27
CA PRO A 85 0.37 -12.03 9.84
C PRO A 85 0.72 -12.33 8.36
N ALA A 86 1.76 -11.74 7.80
CA ALA A 86 2.12 -11.90 6.39
C ALA A 86 2.32 -13.38 5.99
N PRO A 87 2.10 -13.72 4.70
CA PRO A 87 2.36 -15.06 4.19
C PRO A 87 3.85 -15.41 4.30
N ASP A 88 4.18 -16.71 4.38
CA ASP A 88 5.56 -17.16 4.59
C ASP A 88 6.51 -16.82 3.44
N ARG A 89 5.98 -16.57 2.23
CA ARG A 89 6.76 -16.01 1.11
C ARG A 89 7.37 -14.62 1.41
N GLN A 90 6.81 -13.90 2.39
CA GLN A 90 7.29 -12.60 2.86
C GLN A 90 8.10 -12.71 4.16
N LYS A 91 8.49 -13.92 4.55
CA LYS A 91 9.33 -14.18 5.72
C LYS A 91 10.64 -14.81 5.26
N LEU A 92 11.72 -14.47 5.95
CA LEU A 92 13.03 -15.10 5.77
C LEU A 92 13.50 -15.66 7.10
N GLY A 93 14.17 -16.81 7.07
CA GLY A 93 14.58 -17.51 8.28
C GLY A 93 16.04 -17.96 8.28
N LEU A 94 16.52 -18.31 9.46
CA LEU A 94 17.80 -18.98 9.71
C LEU A 94 17.54 -20.20 10.59
N CYS A 95 18.05 -21.36 10.18
CA CYS A 95 18.02 -22.54 11.05
C CYS A 95 18.97 -22.34 12.24
N PRO A 96 18.82 -23.09 13.34
CA PRO A 96 19.65 -22.92 14.55
C PRO A 96 21.16 -23.00 14.28
N LYS A 97 21.60 -23.81 13.30
CA LYS A 97 23.02 -23.93 12.92
C LYS A 97 23.61 -22.65 12.34
N HIS A 98 22.79 -21.83 11.69
CA HIS A 98 23.20 -20.61 10.99
C HIS A 98 22.74 -19.34 11.69
N ASP A 99 22.23 -19.46 12.92
CA ASP A 99 21.70 -18.34 13.69
C ASP A 99 22.81 -17.51 14.35
N THR A 100 23.53 -16.75 13.52
CA THR A 100 24.58 -15.81 13.97
C THR A 100 24.13 -14.37 13.80
N LEU A 101 24.67 -13.44 14.60
CA LEU A 101 24.36 -12.01 14.48
C LEU A 101 24.68 -11.44 13.09
N GLU A 102 25.74 -11.93 12.46
CA GLU A 102 26.13 -11.54 11.11
C GLU A 102 25.10 -12.02 10.07
N ASN A 103 24.70 -13.29 10.14
CA ASN A 103 23.67 -13.84 9.26
C ASN A 103 22.33 -13.13 9.45
N ARG A 104 21.93 -12.80 10.69
CA ARG A 104 20.71 -12.02 10.95
C ARG A 104 20.74 -10.66 10.27
N ARG A 105 21.89 -9.96 10.24
CA ARG A 105 22.03 -8.67 9.54
C ARG A 105 21.90 -8.83 8.03
N ILE A 106 22.44 -9.91 7.47
CA ILE A 106 22.31 -10.23 6.04
C ILE A 106 20.83 -10.47 5.71
N VAL A 107 20.16 -11.33 6.47
CA VAL A 107 18.74 -11.66 6.27
C VAL A 107 17.83 -10.44 6.37
N ARG A 108 18.06 -9.52 7.32
CA ARG A 108 17.29 -8.26 7.39
C ARG A 108 17.44 -7.41 6.13
N ARG A 109 18.65 -7.27 5.61
CA ARG A 109 18.90 -6.51 4.36
C ARG A 109 18.23 -7.18 3.16
N GLN A 110 18.29 -8.51 3.08
CA GLN A 110 17.60 -9.27 2.04
C GLN A 110 16.08 -9.14 2.15
N TRP A 111 15.53 -9.16 3.35
CA TRP A 111 14.10 -8.96 3.58
C TRP A 111 13.61 -7.59 3.11
N VAL A 112 14.38 -6.53 3.39
CA VAL A 112 14.06 -5.18 2.89
C VAL A 112 13.99 -5.16 1.36
N ARG A 113 14.99 -5.76 0.68
CA ARG A 113 14.99 -5.87 -0.79
C ARG A 113 13.79 -6.65 -1.32
N LEU A 114 13.43 -7.76 -0.66
CA LEU A 114 12.25 -8.55 -1.00
C LEU A 114 10.98 -7.70 -0.88
N MET A 115 10.84 -6.93 0.20
CA MET A 115 9.67 -6.07 0.38
C MET A 115 9.60 -4.92 -0.62
N GLU A 116 10.74 -4.31 -0.97
CA GLU A 116 10.80 -3.29 -2.02
C GLU A 116 10.40 -3.85 -3.40
N GLU A 117 10.81 -5.08 -3.71
CA GLU A 117 10.42 -5.75 -4.95
C GLU A 117 8.94 -6.10 -4.98
N GLU A 118 8.40 -6.64 -3.89
CA GLU A 118 6.96 -6.92 -3.76
C GLU A 118 6.13 -5.64 -3.85
N ALA A 119 6.57 -4.54 -3.22
CA ALA A 119 5.92 -3.24 -3.34
C ALA A 119 5.97 -2.73 -4.79
N ARG A 120 7.10 -2.88 -5.48
CA ARG A 120 7.23 -2.51 -6.89
C ARG A 120 6.31 -3.35 -7.78
N ARG A 121 6.24 -4.66 -7.57
CA ARG A 121 5.34 -5.55 -8.31
C ARG A 121 3.88 -5.17 -8.08
N ALA A 122 3.50 -4.87 -6.85
CA ALA A 122 2.16 -4.37 -6.55
C ALA A 122 1.89 -3.08 -7.34
N MET A 123 2.79 -2.10 -7.28
CA MET A 123 2.63 -0.81 -7.98
C MET A 123 2.51 -0.95 -9.51
N VAL A 124 3.27 -1.86 -10.14
CA VAL A 124 3.22 -2.08 -11.61
C VAL A 124 1.84 -2.61 -12.06
N HIS A 125 1.14 -3.33 -11.19
CA HIS A 125 -0.22 -3.80 -11.45
C HIS A 125 -1.32 -2.82 -10.98
N THR A 126 -0.96 -1.63 -10.49
CA THR A 126 -1.92 -0.64 -9.94
C THR A 126 -2.03 0.72 -10.69
N PRO A 127 -1.66 0.91 -11.98
CA PRO A 127 -1.91 2.20 -12.63
C PRO A 127 -3.40 2.45 -12.90
N GLU A 128 -4.17 1.42 -13.31
CA GLU A 128 -5.61 1.58 -13.63
C GLU A 128 -6.53 1.58 -12.39
N GLN A 129 -6.11 1.01 -11.26
CA GLN A 129 -6.95 0.94 -10.05
C GLN A 129 -6.96 2.21 -9.21
N ASN A 130 -6.04 3.16 -9.44
CA ASN A 130 -5.93 4.40 -8.67
C ASN A 130 -6.46 5.64 -9.40
N SER A 131 -6.75 5.57 -10.70
CA SER A 131 -7.56 6.58 -11.37
C SER A 131 -9.02 6.32 -11.00
N ALA A 132 -9.72 7.34 -10.47
CA ALA A 132 -11.17 7.28 -10.35
C ALA A 132 -11.73 6.91 -11.73
N PRO A 133 -12.56 5.85 -11.84
CA PRO A 133 -13.12 5.45 -13.12
C PRO A 133 -13.92 6.61 -13.71
N ALA A 134 -13.78 6.83 -15.02
CA ALA A 134 -14.52 7.88 -15.74
C ALA A 134 -16.03 7.62 -15.73
N GLY A 135 -16.42 6.34 -15.61
CA GLY A 135 -17.77 5.90 -15.34
C GLY A 135 -17.82 4.40 -15.11
N TYR A 136 -18.99 3.82 -15.26
CA TYR A 136 -19.27 2.41 -15.01
C TYR A 136 -20.18 1.87 -16.11
N GLU A 137 -19.95 0.62 -16.48
CA GLU A 137 -20.89 -0.19 -17.23
C GLU A 137 -21.61 -1.12 -16.26
N VAL A 138 -22.93 -1.00 -16.19
CA VAL A 138 -23.80 -1.81 -15.33
C VAL A 138 -24.60 -2.75 -16.22
N GLU A 139 -24.30 -4.04 -16.11
CA GLU A 139 -25.06 -5.13 -16.75
C GLU A 139 -26.06 -5.68 -15.72
N ILE A 140 -27.35 -5.58 -16.03
CA ILE A 140 -28.46 -5.99 -15.18
C ILE A 140 -29.14 -7.19 -15.82
N ASP A 141 -29.20 -8.31 -15.10
CA ASP A 141 -30.03 -9.46 -15.44
C ASP A 141 -31.32 -9.41 -14.61
N PHE A 142 -32.46 -9.39 -15.29
CA PHE A 142 -33.78 -9.34 -14.67
C PHE A 142 -34.32 -10.74 -14.37
N LEU A 143 -35.23 -10.83 -13.40
CA LEU A 143 -35.88 -12.10 -13.02
C LEU A 143 -36.79 -12.66 -14.12
N ASP A 144 -37.30 -11.81 -15.01
CA ASP A 144 -38.13 -12.19 -16.17
C ASP A 144 -37.31 -12.76 -17.35
N GLY A 145 -35.97 -12.79 -17.22
CA GLY A 145 -35.06 -13.26 -18.25
C GLY A 145 -34.53 -12.16 -19.19
N GLY A 146 -34.89 -10.91 -18.97
CA GLY A 146 -34.32 -9.77 -19.68
C GLY A 146 -32.89 -9.46 -19.26
N ARG A 147 -32.11 -8.83 -20.15
CA ARG A 147 -30.80 -8.24 -19.85
C ARG A 147 -30.74 -6.81 -20.33
N ARG A 148 -30.13 -5.93 -19.54
CA ARG A 148 -29.89 -4.53 -19.91
C ARG A 148 -28.50 -4.09 -19.50
N THR A 149 -27.78 -3.47 -20.44
CA THR A 149 -26.47 -2.87 -20.18
C THR A 149 -26.58 -1.37 -20.28
N ILE A 150 -26.03 -0.65 -19.30
CA ILE A 150 -26.14 0.80 -19.17
C ILE A 150 -24.77 1.35 -18.83
N GLN A 151 -24.41 2.47 -19.45
CA GLN A 151 -23.22 3.23 -19.08
C GLN A 151 -23.64 4.42 -18.21
N CYS A 152 -23.03 4.54 -17.04
CA CYS A 152 -23.38 5.53 -16.04
C CYS A 152 -22.13 6.17 -15.43
N LEU A 153 -22.21 7.45 -15.08
CA LEU A 153 -21.16 8.17 -14.35
C LEU A 153 -21.03 7.64 -12.92
N ASN A 154 -22.16 7.29 -12.31
CA ASN A 154 -22.22 6.79 -10.95
C ASN A 154 -23.40 5.82 -10.79
N TYR A 155 -23.30 4.93 -9.81
CA TYR A 155 -24.38 4.05 -9.41
C TYR A 155 -24.45 3.96 -7.88
N GLU A 156 -25.66 3.79 -7.35
CA GLU A 156 -25.90 3.64 -5.92
C GLU A 156 -26.97 2.60 -5.67
N VAL A 157 -26.77 1.74 -4.67
CA VAL A 157 -27.76 0.76 -4.23
C VAL A 157 -28.46 1.32 -3.00
N MET A 158 -29.68 1.83 -3.19
CA MET A 158 -30.46 2.46 -2.12
C MET A 158 -31.12 1.40 -1.25
N GLU A 159 -30.72 1.31 0.02
CA GLU A 159 -31.40 0.60 1.14
C GLU A 159 -32.12 -0.73 0.82
N LYS A 160 -31.63 -1.48 -0.18
CA LYS A 160 -32.24 -2.70 -0.72
C LYS A 160 -33.58 -2.52 -1.47
N THR A 161 -33.95 -1.31 -1.88
CA THR A 161 -35.13 -1.07 -2.72
C THR A 161 -34.75 -0.97 -4.20
N ASP A 162 -33.81 -0.08 -4.53
CA ASP A 162 -33.55 0.31 -5.91
C ASP A 162 -32.05 0.42 -6.20
N LEU A 163 -31.68 0.09 -7.44
CA LEU A 163 -30.41 0.45 -8.05
C LEU A 163 -30.60 1.75 -8.82
N LEU A 164 -29.98 2.83 -8.34
CA LEU A 164 -29.89 4.12 -9.01
C LEU A 164 -28.66 4.12 -9.92
N ALA A 165 -28.85 4.45 -11.19
CA ALA A 165 -27.76 4.70 -12.14
C ALA A 165 -27.90 6.12 -12.72
N ILE A 166 -26.85 6.93 -12.59
CA ILE A 166 -26.76 8.25 -13.22
C ILE A 166 -26.08 8.07 -14.57
N THR A 167 -26.86 8.08 -15.64
CA THR A 167 -26.40 7.85 -17.01
C THR A 167 -25.35 8.88 -17.45
N VAL A 168 -24.66 8.60 -18.56
CA VAL A 168 -23.70 9.55 -19.18
C VAL A 168 -24.33 10.88 -19.61
N THR A 169 -25.65 10.90 -19.84
CA THR A 169 -26.42 12.11 -20.16
C THR A 169 -26.82 12.89 -18.90
N GLY A 170 -26.50 12.39 -17.71
CA GLY A 170 -26.89 12.99 -16.42
C GLY A 170 -28.29 12.61 -15.95
N GLU A 171 -29.01 11.75 -16.67
CA GLU A 171 -30.33 11.27 -16.27
C GLU A 171 -30.22 10.21 -15.17
N ALA A 172 -31.02 10.36 -14.12
CA ALA A 172 -31.16 9.39 -13.04
C ALA A 172 -32.19 8.31 -13.43
N VAL A 173 -31.75 7.05 -13.47
CA VAL A 173 -32.61 5.90 -13.78
C VAL A 173 -32.63 4.95 -12.60
N PHE A 174 -33.83 4.53 -12.19
CA PHE A 174 -34.05 3.65 -11.06
C PHE A 174 -34.47 2.25 -11.53
N TYR A 175 -33.83 1.23 -10.98
CA TYR A 175 -34.17 -0.17 -11.21
C TYR A 175 -34.55 -0.85 -9.89
N PRO A 176 -35.83 -1.25 -9.72
CA PRO A 176 -36.25 -1.96 -8.52
C PRO A 176 -35.48 -3.27 -8.36
N LEU A 177 -34.80 -3.44 -7.23
CA LEU A 177 -34.02 -4.65 -6.95
C LEU A 177 -34.90 -5.90 -6.90
N LEU A 178 -36.20 -5.74 -6.62
CA LEU A 178 -37.21 -6.81 -6.68
C LEU A 178 -37.31 -7.47 -8.06
N HIS A 179 -36.93 -6.78 -9.13
CA HIS A 179 -36.95 -7.31 -10.49
C HIS A 179 -35.57 -7.73 -10.98
N ILE A 180 -34.51 -7.47 -10.21
CA ILE A 180 -33.13 -7.75 -10.59
C ILE A 180 -32.72 -9.10 -9.98
N ARG A 181 -32.28 -10.02 -10.83
CA ARG A 181 -31.68 -11.29 -10.39
C ARG A 181 -30.25 -11.07 -9.92
N THR A 182 -29.46 -10.43 -10.77
CA THR A 182 -28.05 -10.13 -10.58
C THR A 182 -27.69 -8.88 -11.35
N PHE A 183 -26.69 -8.14 -10.88
CA PHE A 183 -26.08 -7.08 -11.67
C PHE A 183 -24.56 -7.13 -11.52
N HIS A 184 -23.88 -6.75 -12.58
CA HIS A 184 -22.43 -6.70 -12.65
C HIS A 184 -21.99 -5.29 -13.01
N VAL A 185 -21.00 -4.78 -12.30
CA VAL A 185 -20.45 -3.44 -12.53
C VAL A 185 -19.02 -3.59 -13.03
N ARG A 186 -18.72 -2.96 -14.17
CA ARG A 186 -17.37 -2.85 -14.72
C ARG A 186 -16.95 -1.38 -14.76
N PRO A 187 -15.80 -1.00 -14.19
CA PRO A 187 -15.31 0.36 -14.32
C PRO A 187 -14.94 0.65 -15.78
N LEU A 188 -15.32 1.84 -16.26
CA LEU A 188 -14.94 2.38 -17.55
C LEU A 188 -13.93 3.51 -17.36
N PHE A 189 -12.81 3.45 -18.06
CA PHE A 189 -11.77 4.49 -18.04
C PHE A 189 -11.91 5.50 -19.20
N SER A 190 -12.85 5.24 -20.12
CA SER A 190 -13.29 6.16 -21.16
C SER A 190 -14.78 5.96 -21.39
N LEU A 191 -15.52 7.06 -21.58
CA LEU A 191 -16.94 7.03 -21.92
C LEU A 191 -17.11 7.36 -23.41
N PRO A 192 -17.93 6.59 -24.15
CA PRO A 192 -18.29 6.96 -25.51
C PRO A 192 -19.25 8.15 -25.44
N GLY A 193 -18.79 9.33 -25.84
CA GLY A 193 -19.61 10.56 -25.80
C GLY A 193 -18.83 11.87 -25.68
N GLY A 194 -17.51 11.81 -25.50
CA GLY A 194 -16.64 12.95 -25.81
C GLY A 194 -16.39 12.99 -27.32
N GLU A 195 -17.43 13.15 -28.13
CA GLU A 195 -17.20 13.64 -29.49
C GLU A 195 -16.67 15.06 -29.31
N ASP A 196 -15.37 15.21 -29.55
CA ASP A 196 -14.80 16.50 -29.89
C ASP A 196 -15.72 17.08 -30.96
N VAL A 197 -16.53 18.08 -30.58
CA VAL A 197 -17.15 18.97 -31.54
C VAL A 197 -15.97 19.71 -32.16
N GLU A 198 -15.37 19.06 -33.16
CA GLU A 198 -14.48 19.65 -34.12
C GLU A 198 -15.33 20.78 -34.74
N ASN A 199 -15.14 21.99 -34.21
CA ASN A 199 -15.62 23.20 -34.83
C ASN A 199 -15.04 23.20 -36.24
N GLY A 200 -15.83 22.70 -37.19
CA GLY A 200 -15.61 22.93 -38.59
C GLY A 200 -15.76 24.43 -38.83
N ASP A 201 -14.65 25.16 -38.68
CA ASP A 201 -14.46 26.48 -39.28
C ASP A 201 -14.48 26.28 -40.80
N ALA A 202 -15.70 26.24 -41.32
CA ALA A 202 -15.98 26.42 -42.73
C ALA A 202 -15.88 27.92 -43.06
N ASP A 203 -15.01 28.20 -44.04
CA ASP A 203 -15.07 29.33 -44.96
C ASP A 203 -14.82 30.76 -44.44
N ALA A 204 -13.63 31.29 -44.78
CA ALA A 204 -13.54 32.59 -45.43
C ALA A 204 -12.22 32.71 -46.23
N ALA A 205 -12.22 32.18 -47.46
CA ALA A 205 -11.22 32.56 -48.46
C ALA A 205 -11.34 34.07 -48.81
N PRO A 206 -10.24 34.83 -48.86
CA PRO A 206 -10.32 36.23 -49.28
C PRO A 206 -10.44 36.36 -50.81
N PRO A 207 -11.31 37.24 -51.34
CA PRO A 207 -11.40 37.48 -52.78
C PRO A 207 -10.15 38.19 -53.30
N GLY A 208 -9.54 37.58 -54.32
CA GLY A 208 -8.39 38.14 -55.02
C GLY A 208 -8.72 39.46 -55.71
N ALA A 209 -8.03 40.53 -55.31
CA ALA A 209 -7.99 41.77 -56.05
C ALA A 209 -7.00 41.65 -57.22
N ARG A 210 -7.54 41.52 -58.44
CA ARG A 210 -6.83 41.83 -59.68
C ARG A 210 -6.86 43.34 -59.88
N SER A 211 -5.69 43.99 -59.86
CA SER A 211 -5.50 45.31 -60.46
C SER A 211 -4.61 45.19 -61.70
N ASN A 212 -5.09 45.83 -62.77
CA ASN A 212 -4.50 45.89 -64.10
C ASN A 212 -3.20 46.70 -64.10
N GLY A 213 -2.20 46.21 -64.84
CA GLY A 213 -1.08 47.02 -65.32
C GLY A 213 -1.06 46.97 -66.85
N ALA A 214 -1.43 48.09 -67.46
CA ALA A 214 -1.09 48.49 -68.83
C ALA A 214 -0.06 49.62 -68.73
#